data_AF-A0AAU4DRX4-F1
#
_entry.id   AF-A0AAU4DRX4-F1
#
_cell.length_a   1.000
_cell.length_b   1.000
_cell.length_c   1.000
_cell.angle_alpha   90.00
_cell.angle_beta   90.00
_cell.angle_gamma   90.00
#
_symmetry.space_group_name_H-M   'P 1'
#
loop_
_entity.id
_entity.type
_entity.pdbx_description
1 polymer ?
#
loop_
_entity_poly.entity_id
_entity_poly.type
_entity_poly.pdbx_seq_one_letter_code
_entity_poly.pdbx_strand_id
1 'polypeptide(L)'
;MTSREQAIEAAHQWINGARPEEQWRPVAVHEFELGWVLWAEQPAATADPATGERRAPAEIGSACAVVDRETGELTTWPSVPVEEVVQLYRDKLGAGSYDPDRPPAVGPGATAVLTYRDARGEEQSLFQLSAPGTGHPEVRAWRTLRQQGVRPQDVLAVHTDLRPCELPGGYCAATLLAELPVAAFSYGHDYGPRFDRRAAGVRALVAQTEKLFLGAGRPAPPRPNRVPFPRAVPAAAPERDAALGRRLAEQFGPEGVHRFDADDVAARPLPEAARQTLVWAGLPSAVEDFFRVAPGLPDVTTHLAATGGGERVPEQARALLAEYVLLGSDGHALIAVQCGDGGTSTGSGVGRVWAVDPDNGSGRYLNADLSSYIRSLALLAARRPALRGLDPYAAGTAVDALQRELAALDGTVFGDPENWWAVVVEQMWDALL
;
A
#
# COMPACT_ATOMS: atom_id res chain seq x y z
N MET A 1 8.81 24.03 -0.44
CA MET A 1 9.99 23.34 0.11
C MET A 1 10.48 24.13 1.31
N THR A 2 10.63 23.43 2.43
CA THR A 2 11.07 23.98 3.72
C THR A 2 12.56 24.26 3.71
N SER A 3 13.00 25.36 4.31
CA SER A 3 14.43 25.66 4.48
C SER A 3 14.98 25.03 5.76
N ARG A 4 16.31 24.89 5.84
CA ARG A 4 16.99 24.42 7.06
C ARG A 4 16.69 25.32 8.26
N GLU A 5 16.61 26.63 8.05
CA GLU A 5 16.29 27.61 9.10
C GLU A 5 14.86 27.41 9.64
N GLN A 6 13.89 27.20 8.75
CA GLN A 6 12.51 26.91 9.12
C GLN A 6 12.40 25.59 9.91
N ALA A 7 13.15 24.56 9.51
CA ALA A 7 13.19 23.30 10.24
C ALA A 7 13.77 23.46 11.66
N ILE A 8 14.83 24.24 11.80
CA ILE A 8 15.44 24.56 13.11
C ILE A 8 14.46 25.35 13.97
N GLU A 9 13.79 26.35 13.40
CA GLU A 9 12.78 27.13 14.12
C GLU A 9 11.64 26.24 14.64
N ALA A 10 11.11 25.35 13.79
CA ALA A 10 10.10 24.38 14.18
C ALA A 10 10.58 23.47 15.33
N ALA A 11 11.84 23.04 15.31
CA ALA A 11 12.42 22.26 16.40
C ALA A 11 12.63 23.07 17.69
N HIS A 12 13.00 24.36 17.61
CA HIS A 12 13.06 25.21 18.79
C HIS A 12 11.67 25.38 19.41
N GLN A 13 10.64 25.62 18.60
CA GLN A 13 9.26 25.68 19.08
C GLN A 13 8.82 24.37 19.75
N TRP A 14 9.23 23.23 19.19
CA TRP A 14 8.90 21.91 19.73
C TRP A 14 9.67 21.56 21.03
N ILE A 15 10.99 21.79 21.07
CA ILE A 15 11.87 21.41 22.20
C ILE A 15 11.80 22.42 23.34
N ASN A 16 11.86 23.71 23.00
CA ASN A 16 12.01 24.79 23.96
C ASN A 16 10.69 25.50 24.26
N GLY A 17 9.70 25.42 23.36
CA GLY A 17 8.40 26.06 23.55
C GLY A 17 8.54 27.57 23.79
N ALA A 18 7.80 28.07 24.79
CA ALA A 18 7.83 29.49 25.18
C ALA A 18 8.91 29.83 26.22
N ARG A 19 9.92 28.97 26.44
CA ARG A 19 11.00 29.26 27.39
C ARG A 19 11.79 30.49 26.93
N PRO A 20 12.32 31.31 27.86
CA PRO A 20 13.29 32.35 27.52
C PRO A 20 14.50 31.76 26.79
N GLU A 21 15.07 32.50 25.85
CA GLU A 21 16.22 32.03 25.02
C GLU A 21 17.40 31.59 25.88
N GLU A 22 17.61 32.20 27.05
CA GLU A 22 18.68 31.84 27.98
C GLU A 22 18.52 30.43 28.59
N GLN A 23 17.32 29.86 28.50
CA GLN A 23 16.98 28.52 28.98
C GLN A 23 16.77 27.52 27.83
N TRP A 24 17.06 27.93 26.60
CA TRP A 24 16.93 27.04 25.45
C TRP A 24 17.98 25.94 25.50
N ARG A 25 17.50 24.71 25.29
CA ARG A 25 18.35 23.57 25.02
C ARG A 25 18.87 23.69 23.58
N PRO A 26 20.16 23.38 23.35
CA PRO A 26 20.69 23.31 21.99
C PRO A 26 19.96 22.23 21.20
N VAL A 27 19.73 22.51 19.92
CA VAL A 27 19.07 21.58 19.00
C VAL A 27 20.14 21.01 18.08
N ALA A 28 20.33 19.69 18.15
CA ALA A 28 21.15 18.98 17.19
C ALA A 28 20.30 18.62 15.96
N VAL A 29 20.96 18.63 14.80
CA VAL A 29 20.30 18.49 13.49
C VAL A 29 21.10 17.56 12.61
N HIS A 30 20.42 16.61 11.97
CA HIS A 30 20.95 15.80 10.89
C HIS A 30 20.07 15.96 9.65
N GLU A 31 20.67 16.39 8.55
CA GLU A 31 19.98 16.57 7.27
C GLU A 31 20.09 15.30 6.41
N PHE A 32 18.97 14.91 5.79
CA PHE A 32 18.91 13.79 4.84
C PHE A 32 17.99 14.16 3.66
N GLU A 33 17.82 13.30 2.66
CA GLU A 33 17.13 13.61 1.40
C GLU A 33 15.63 13.91 1.50
N LEU A 34 14.96 13.56 2.62
CA LEU A 34 13.53 13.86 2.82
C LEU A 34 13.27 14.93 3.90
N GLY A 35 14.30 15.45 4.57
CA GLY A 35 14.11 16.42 5.65
C GLY A 35 15.27 16.54 6.62
N TRP A 36 14.93 16.84 7.86
CA TRP A 36 15.87 16.99 8.97
C TRP A 36 15.40 16.18 10.17
N VAL A 37 16.28 15.37 10.75
CA VAL A 37 16.09 14.78 12.08
C VAL A 37 16.63 15.79 13.10
N LEU A 38 15.81 16.15 14.08
CA LEU A 38 16.14 17.14 15.11
C LEU A 38 15.90 16.55 16.50
N TRP A 39 16.81 16.83 17.44
CA TRP A 39 16.68 16.38 18.83
C TRP A 39 17.32 17.39 19.77
N ALA A 40 16.90 17.37 21.03
CA ALA A 40 17.53 18.18 22.05
C ALA A 40 18.90 17.60 22.40
N GLU A 41 19.97 18.40 22.32
CA GLU A 41 21.27 17.95 22.77
C GLU A 41 21.22 17.55 24.25
N GLN A 42 21.81 16.40 24.55
CA GLN A 42 21.96 15.96 25.93
C GLN A 42 23.18 16.67 26.53
N PRO A 43 23.06 17.23 27.75
CA PRO A 43 24.22 17.73 28.48
C PRO A 43 25.28 16.63 28.59
N ALA A 44 26.56 17.00 28.48
CA ALA A 44 27.65 16.07 28.68
C ALA A 44 27.49 15.33 30.02
N ALA A 45 27.70 14.02 29.99
CA ALA A 45 27.57 13.21 31.21
C ALA A 45 28.56 13.74 32.26
N THR A 46 28.02 14.27 33.34
CA THR A 46 28.82 14.74 34.48
C THR A 46 29.28 13.52 35.27
N ALA A 47 30.58 13.40 35.54
CA ALA A 47 31.08 12.44 36.51
C ALA A 47 30.68 12.91 37.91
N ASP A 48 30.32 11.98 38.79
CA ASP A 48 30.09 12.30 40.19
C ASP A 48 31.41 12.81 40.80
N PRO A 49 31.45 14.04 41.35
CA PRO A 49 32.68 14.62 41.89
C PRO A 49 33.22 13.87 43.12
N ALA A 50 32.43 13.02 43.78
CA ALA A 50 32.86 12.23 44.93
C ALA A 50 33.36 10.82 44.56
N THR A 51 32.81 10.19 43.52
CA THR A 51 33.12 8.79 43.17
C THR A 51 33.83 8.63 41.82
N GLY A 52 33.85 9.67 40.98
CA GLY A 52 34.41 9.63 39.63
C GLY A 52 33.59 8.79 38.63
N GLU A 53 32.48 8.20 39.07
CA GLU A 53 31.61 7.38 38.23
C GLU A 53 30.73 8.26 37.34
N ARG A 54 30.44 7.79 36.13
CA ARG A 54 29.57 8.50 35.18
C ARG A 54 28.16 8.57 35.77
N ARG A 55 27.65 9.77 36.06
CA ARG A 55 26.27 9.95 36.52
C ARG A 55 25.31 9.56 35.40
N ALA A 56 24.28 8.78 35.71
CA ALA A 56 23.20 8.51 34.78
C ALA A 56 22.56 9.84 34.34
N PRO A 57 22.21 10.01 33.05
CA PRO A 57 21.50 11.21 32.59
C PRO A 57 20.24 11.45 33.43
N ALA A 58 19.99 12.72 33.77
CA ALA A 58 18.81 13.10 34.57
C ALA A 58 17.49 12.89 33.79
N GLU A 59 17.55 12.84 32.46
CA GLU A 59 16.43 12.57 31.56
C GLU A 59 16.73 11.33 30.72
N ILE A 60 15.85 10.33 30.78
CA ILE A 60 15.89 9.13 29.94
C ILE A 60 15.08 9.42 28.67
N GLY A 61 15.70 9.25 27.49
CA GLY A 61 15.03 9.21 26.18
C GLY A 61 14.39 10.52 25.70
N SER A 62 15.21 11.50 25.30
CA SER A 62 14.71 12.64 24.54
C SER A 62 14.21 12.17 23.18
N ALA A 63 12.90 12.33 22.91
CA ALA A 63 12.32 12.01 21.60
C ALA A 63 13.10 12.72 20.47
N CYS A 64 13.05 12.13 19.28
CA CYS A 64 13.53 12.77 18.05
C CYS A 64 12.32 13.33 17.29
N ALA A 65 12.54 14.37 16.48
CA ALA A 65 11.55 14.87 15.55
C ALA A 65 12.10 14.81 14.12
N VAL A 66 11.23 14.63 13.15
CA VAL A 66 11.55 14.83 11.73
C VAL A 66 10.72 15.99 11.21
N VAL A 67 11.39 16.97 10.60
CA VAL A 67 10.76 18.01 9.79
C VAL A 67 10.86 17.62 8.32
N ASP A 68 9.71 17.47 7.68
CA ASP A 68 9.60 17.09 6.28
C ASP A 68 10.04 18.22 5.34
N ARG A 69 10.84 17.90 4.32
CA ARG A 69 11.36 18.89 3.36
C ARG A 69 10.29 19.45 2.43
N GLU A 70 9.31 18.63 2.06
CA GLU A 70 8.29 19.03 1.08
C GLU A 70 7.23 19.92 1.74
N THR A 71 6.73 19.48 2.90
CA THR A 71 5.57 20.04 3.61
C THR A 71 5.92 20.93 4.79
N GLY A 72 7.09 20.74 5.41
CA GLY A 72 7.47 21.42 6.66
C GLY A 72 6.80 20.84 7.91
N GLU A 73 6.05 19.75 7.77
CA GLU A 73 5.41 19.08 8.90
C GLU A 73 6.46 18.51 9.87
N LEU A 74 6.30 18.79 11.16
CA LEU A 74 7.10 18.20 12.23
C LEU A 74 6.38 16.98 12.81
N THR A 75 7.06 15.84 12.83
CA THR A 75 6.55 14.58 13.39
C THR A 75 7.48 14.03 14.45
N THR A 76 6.95 13.41 15.50
CA THR A 76 7.74 12.85 16.61
C THR A 76 8.04 11.38 16.41
N TRP A 77 9.26 10.97 16.74
CA TRP A 77 9.80 9.64 16.50
C TRP A 77 10.49 9.07 17.76
N PRO A 78 10.64 7.73 17.83
CA PRO A 78 11.35 7.08 18.94
C PRO A 78 12.77 7.65 19.13
N SER A 79 13.24 7.60 20.38
CA SER A 79 14.61 7.96 20.74
C SER A 79 15.60 6.84 20.36
N VAL A 80 15.73 6.59 19.06
CA VAL A 80 16.66 5.63 18.45
C VAL A 80 17.78 6.38 17.69
N PRO A 81 18.88 5.72 17.28
CA PRO A 81 19.92 6.37 16.48
C PRO A 81 19.34 7.08 15.26
N VAL A 82 19.96 8.21 14.88
CA VAL A 82 19.48 9.07 13.78
C VAL A 82 19.25 8.28 12.48
N GLU A 83 20.17 7.37 12.14
CA GLU A 83 20.06 6.52 10.95
C GLU A 83 18.82 5.62 10.97
N GLU A 84 18.41 5.17 12.17
CA GLU A 84 17.18 4.38 12.35
C GLU A 84 15.94 5.26 12.20
N VAL A 85 15.96 6.50 12.71
CA VAL A 85 14.88 7.49 12.47
C VAL A 85 14.77 7.80 10.98
N VAL A 86 15.88 7.99 10.28
CA VAL A 86 15.91 8.21 8.81
C VAL A 86 15.28 7.03 8.09
N GLN A 87 15.65 5.79 8.43
CA GLN A 87 15.07 4.62 7.79
C GLN A 87 13.57 4.48 8.09
N LEU A 88 13.14 4.71 9.33
CA LEU A 88 11.73 4.69 9.71
C LEU A 88 10.93 5.77 8.96
N TYR A 89 11.52 6.95 8.74
CA TYR A 89 10.88 8.02 7.97
C TYR A 89 10.77 7.68 6.48
N ARG A 90 11.84 7.12 5.87
CA ARG A 90 11.80 6.59 4.50
C ARG A 90 10.72 5.54 4.35
N ASP A 91 10.66 4.61 5.30
CA ASP A 91 9.69 3.52 5.35
C ASP A 91 8.25 4.05 5.46
N LYS A 92 7.99 5.06 6.31
CA LYS A 92 6.68 5.75 6.39
C LYS A 92 6.27 6.37 5.05
N LEU A 93 7.21 6.93 4.31
CA LEU A 93 6.94 7.52 2.99
C LEU A 93 6.99 6.50 1.85
N GLY A 94 7.11 5.21 2.15
CA GLY A 94 7.30 4.16 1.14
C GLY A 94 8.61 4.30 0.36
N ALA A 95 9.53 5.20 0.72
CA ALA A 95 10.73 5.49 -0.03
C ALA A 95 11.77 4.35 0.02
N GLY A 96 11.70 3.47 1.02
CA GLY A 96 12.61 2.32 1.16
C GLY A 96 14.08 2.75 1.18
N SER A 97 14.81 2.47 0.10
CA SER A 97 16.22 2.84 -0.10
C SER A 97 16.41 3.97 -1.14
N TYR A 98 15.47 4.91 -1.17
CA TYR A 98 15.49 6.04 -2.10
C TYR A 98 16.80 6.83 -2.06
N ASP A 99 17.31 7.16 -3.25
CA ASP A 99 18.47 8.00 -3.48
C ASP A 99 18.10 9.05 -4.55
N PRO A 100 18.07 10.35 -4.20
CA PRO A 100 17.66 11.41 -5.12
C PRO A 100 18.66 11.62 -6.27
N ASP A 101 19.91 11.15 -6.13
CA ASP A 101 20.94 11.26 -7.16
C ASP A 101 20.84 10.13 -8.19
N ARG A 102 19.93 9.18 -7.99
CA ARG A 102 19.67 8.07 -8.91
C ARG A 102 18.34 8.26 -9.63
N PRO A 103 18.22 7.81 -10.89
CA PRO A 103 16.94 7.78 -11.56
C PRO A 103 15.98 6.82 -10.85
N PRO A 104 14.65 7.07 -10.92
CA PRO A 104 13.66 6.12 -10.43
C PRO A 104 13.78 4.77 -11.14
N ALA A 105 13.68 3.67 -10.38
CA ALA A 105 13.76 2.32 -10.93
C ALA A 105 12.90 1.36 -10.11
N VAL A 106 12.17 0.48 -10.79
CA VAL A 106 11.49 -0.64 -10.13
C VAL A 106 12.48 -1.77 -9.78
N GLY A 107 12.07 -2.64 -8.86
CA GLY A 107 12.85 -3.78 -8.41
C GLY A 107 12.99 -4.88 -9.46
N PRO A 108 13.80 -5.91 -9.16
CA PRO A 108 14.07 -7.01 -10.09
C PRO A 108 12.87 -7.98 -10.28
N GLY A 109 11.76 -7.77 -9.57
CA GLY A 109 10.67 -8.71 -9.49
C GLY A 109 10.97 -9.92 -8.59
N ALA A 110 10.02 -10.84 -8.54
CA ALA A 110 10.12 -12.10 -7.81
C ALA A 110 9.88 -13.27 -8.76
N THR A 111 10.40 -14.44 -8.42
CA THR A 111 10.23 -15.68 -9.18
C THR A 111 9.28 -16.66 -8.50
N ALA A 112 8.66 -17.49 -9.32
CA ALA A 112 7.90 -18.67 -8.90
C ALA A 112 8.30 -19.88 -9.74
N VAL A 113 8.38 -21.04 -9.09
CA VAL A 113 8.60 -22.34 -9.73
C VAL A 113 7.48 -23.28 -9.33
N LEU A 114 6.73 -23.76 -10.32
CA LEU A 114 5.70 -24.77 -10.12
C LEU A 114 6.18 -26.10 -10.67
N THR A 115 6.24 -27.11 -9.82
CA THR A 115 6.55 -28.49 -10.20
C THR A 115 5.24 -29.25 -10.43
N TYR A 116 5.11 -29.91 -11.57
CA TYR A 116 3.86 -30.59 -11.96
C TYR A 116 4.13 -31.86 -12.78
N ARG A 117 3.13 -32.73 -12.90
CA ARG A 117 3.14 -33.87 -13.82
C ARG A 117 2.53 -33.50 -15.15
N ASP A 118 3.24 -33.77 -16.23
CA ASP A 118 2.74 -33.55 -17.58
C ASP A 118 1.75 -34.66 -18.03
N ALA A 119 1.27 -34.59 -19.27
CA ALA A 119 0.34 -35.58 -19.83
C ALA A 119 0.93 -37.01 -19.93
N ARG A 120 2.25 -37.17 -19.83
CA ARG A 120 2.93 -38.47 -19.81
C ARG A 120 3.18 -38.97 -18.39
N GLY A 121 2.85 -38.16 -17.38
CA GLY A 121 3.10 -38.45 -15.96
C GLY A 121 4.52 -38.08 -15.51
N GLU A 122 5.32 -37.43 -16.37
CA GLU A 122 6.69 -37.02 -16.05
C GLU A 122 6.69 -35.72 -15.26
N GLU A 123 7.61 -35.60 -14.31
CA GLU A 123 7.76 -34.38 -13.52
C GLU A 123 8.45 -33.29 -14.34
N GLN A 124 7.80 -32.12 -14.40
CA GLN A 124 8.26 -30.92 -15.09
C GLN A 124 8.24 -29.74 -14.12
N SER A 125 9.00 -28.69 -14.45
CA SER A 125 8.99 -27.44 -13.70
C SER A 125 8.75 -26.26 -14.61
N LEU A 126 7.82 -25.37 -14.23
CA LEU A 126 7.57 -24.10 -14.89
C LEU A 126 8.18 -22.98 -14.03
N PHE A 127 9.18 -22.30 -14.57
CA PHE A 127 9.76 -21.08 -13.99
C PHE A 127 9.06 -19.85 -14.54
N GLN A 128 8.69 -18.92 -13.66
CA GLN A 128 8.07 -17.64 -14.00
C GLN A 128 8.72 -16.51 -13.21
N LEU A 129 9.05 -15.41 -13.90
CA LEU A 129 9.50 -14.16 -13.30
C LEU A 129 8.38 -13.11 -13.39
N SER A 130 8.20 -12.33 -12.33
CA SER A 130 7.30 -11.17 -12.31
C SER A 130 7.89 -10.02 -13.12
N ALA A 131 7.03 -9.21 -13.71
CA ALA A 131 7.44 -8.03 -14.47
C ALA A 131 6.38 -6.94 -14.35
N PRO A 132 6.75 -5.66 -14.54
CA PRO A 132 5.81 -4.55 -14.46
C PRO A 132 4.58 -4.76 -15.35
N GLY A 133 3.39 -4.57 -14.78
CA GLY A 133 2.10 -4.71 -15.44
C GLY A 133 1.65 -6.14 -15.71
N THR A 134 2.37 -7.17 -15.24
CA THR A 134 2.05 -8.58 -15.52
C THR A 134 1.35 -9.29 -14.36
N GLY A 135 1.51 -8.82 -13.12
CA GLY A 135 1.01 -9.47 -11.92
C GLY A 135 1.92 -10.56 -11.35
N HIS A 136 1.46 -11.15 -10.24
CA HIS A 136 2.21 -12.09 -9.42
C HIS A 136 2.60 -13.38 -10.18
N PRO A 137 3.87 -13.81 -10.10
CA PRO A 137 4.41 -14.88 -10.93
C PRO A 137 3.78 -16.24 -10.66
N GLU A 138 3.42 -16.55 -9.41
CA GLU A 138 2.87 -17.83 -8.99
C GLU A 138 1.45 -18.07 -9.51
N VAL A 139 0.59 -17.04 -9.45
CA VAL A 139 -0.76 -17.10 -9.99
C VAL A 139 -0.72 -17.16 -11.52
N ARG A 140 0.21 -16.44 -12.16
CA ARG A 140 0.40 -16.51 -13.62
C ARG A 140 0.93 -17.86 -14.08
N ALA A 141 1.87 -18.44 -13.35
CA ALA A 141 2.37 -19.78 -13.62
C ALA A 141 1.23 -20.80 -13.52
N TRP A 142 0.41 -20.71 -12.47
CA TRP A 142 -0.76 -21.58 -12.34
C TRP A 142 -1.77 -21.39 -13.48
N ARG A 143 -2.12 -20.14 -13.83
CA ARG A 143 -3.00 -19.85 -14.97
C ARG A 143 -2.45 -20.43 -16.28
N THR A 144 -1.12 -20.36 -16.49
CA THR A 144 -0.43 -20.94 -17.66
C THR A 144 -0.58 -22.46 -17.69
N LEU A 145 -0.31 -23.16 -16.59
CA LEU A 145 -0.46 -24.61 -16.50
C LEU A 145 -1.91 -25.05 -16.72
N ARG A 146 -2.86 -24.33 -16.15
CA ARG A 146 -4.30 -24.60 -16.33
C ARG A 146 -4.72 -24.45 -17.79
N GLN A 147 -4.21 -23.43 -18.50
CA GLN A 147 -4.43 -23.27 -19.94
C GLN A 147 -3.81 -24.40 -20.78
N GLN A 148 -2.73 -25.00 -20.29
CA GLN A 148 -2.09 -26.17 -20.90
C GLN A 148 -2.77 -27.50 -20.54
N GLY A 149 -3.86 -27.47 -19.76
CA GLY A 149 -4.63 -28.65 -19.38
C GLY A 149 -4.07 -29.44 -18.20
N VAL A 150 -3.09 -28.90 -17.47
CA VAL A 150 -2.59 -29.50 -16.23
C VAL A 150 -3.68 -29.39 -15.18
N ARG A 151 -4.01 -30.52 -14.55
CA ARG A 151 -5.05 -30.57 -13.52
C ARG A 151 -4.47 -30.10 -12.19
N PRO A 152 -5.29 -29.49 -11.30
CA PRO A 152 -4.86 -29.11 -9.96
C PRO A 152 -4.08 -30.17 -9.17
N GLN A 153 -4.55 -31.42 -9.22
CA GLN A 153 -3.95 -32.56 -8.53
C GLN A 153 -2.59 -33.01 -9.10
N ASP A 154 -2.24 -32.53 -10.29
CA ASP A 154 -0.97 -32.86 -10.93
C ASP A 154 0.11 -31.83 -10.58
N VAL A 155 -0.23 -30.73 -9.90
CA VAL A 155 0.74 -29.76 -9.37
C VAL A 155 1.26 -30.26 -8.03
N LEU A 156 2.56 -30.55 -7.97
CA LEU A 156 3.21 -31.22 -6.83
C LEU A 156 3.84 -30.22 -5.85
N ALA A 157 4.38 -29.11 -6.34
CA ALA A 157 5.01 -28.11 -5.50
C ALA A 157 4.93 -26.70 -6.09
N VAL A 158 4.91 -25.71 -5.20
CA VAL A 158 5.02 -24.29 -5.52
C VAL A 158 6.13 -23.70 -4.65
N HIS A 159 7.16 -23.15 -5.30
CA HIS A 159 8.21 -22.38 -4.65
C HIS A 159 8.18 -20.93 -5.13
N THR A 160 8.24 -19.97 -4.21
CA THR A 160 8.28 -18.54 -4.54
C THR A 160 9.40 -17.81 -3.81
N ASP A 161 9.96 -16.76 -4.39
CA ASP A 161 10.99 -15.97 -3.69
C ASP A 161 10.44 -15.30 -2.42
N LEU A 162 9.23 -14.75 -2.50
CA LEU A 162 8.49 -14.15 -1.40
C LEU A 162 7.34 -15.07 -1.00
N ARG A 163 7.00 -15.12 0.30
CA ARG A 163 5.78 -15.80 0.75
C ARG A 163 4.58 -15.32 -0.10
N PRO A 164 3.73 -16.22 -0.64
CA PRO A 164 2.57 -15.84 -1.45
C PRO A 164 1.74 -14.79 -0.72
N CYS A 165 1.42 -13.70 -1.41
CA CYS A 165 0.89 -12.51 -0.76
C CYS A 165 -0.60 -12.60 -0.44
N GLU A 166 -1.01 -11.80 0.55
CA GLU A 166 -2.39 -11.58 1.01
C GLU A 166 -2.75 -10.10 0.82
N LEU A 167 -2.38 -9.56 -0.34
CA LEU A 167 -2.40 -8.14 -0.64
C LEU A 167 -3.32 -7.84 -1.84
N PRO A 168 -3.81 -6.59 -1.94
CA PRO A 168 -4.54 -6.13 -3.12
C PRO A 168 -3.74 -6.34 -4.42
N GLY A 169 -4.42 -6.71 -5.50
CA GLY A 169 -3.78 -6.99 -6.80
C GLY A 169 -3.27 -8.43 -6.96
N GLY A 170 -3.47 -9.29 -5.96
CA GLY A 170 -3.21 -10.71 -6.09
C GLY A 170 -3.17 -11.39 -4.73
N TYR A 171 -4.31 -11.80 -4.19
CA TYR A 171 -4.41 -12.66 -3.00
C TYR A 171 -3.94 -14.08 -3.31
N CYS A 172 -2.63 -14.21 -3.58
CA CYS A 172 -2.00 -15.38 -4.14
C CYS A 172 -2.10 -16.58 -3.21
N ALA A 173 -1.90 -16.37 -1.91
CA ALA A 173 -2.06 -17.44 -0.91
C ALA A 173 -3.46 -18.04 -0.94
N ALA A 174 -4.50 -17.19 -0.88
CA ALA A 174 -5.90 -17.62 -0.90
C ALA A 174 -6.24 -18.38 -2.19
N THR A 175 -5.77 -17.87 -3.33
CA THR A 175 -6.01 -18.49 -4.65
C THR A 175 -5.34 -19.85 -4.76
N LEU A 176 -4.04 -19.93 -4.46
CA LEU A 176 -3.26 -21.15 -4.68
C LEU A 176 -3.60 -22.24 -3.67
N LEU A 177 -3.84 -21.90 -2.39
CA LEU A 177 -4.24 -22.89 -1.40
C LEU A 177 -5.63 -23.47 -1.68
N ALA A 178 -6.54 -22.65 -2.22
CA ALA A 178 -7.86 -23.13 -2.61
C ALA A 178 -7.82 -23.99 -3.88
N GLU A 179 -7.00 -23.61 -4.87
CA GLU A 179 -6.97 -24.27 -6.16
C GLU A 179 -5.98 -25.43 -6.25
N LEU A 180 -4.94 -25.52 -5.41
CA LEU A 180 -3.87 -26.52 -5.48
C LEU A 180 -3.77 -27.37 -4.19
N PRO A 181 -4.72 -28.29 -3.96
CA PRO A 181 -4.90 -28.94 -2.65
C PRO A 181 -3.79 -29.93 -2.26
N VAL A 182 -2.98 -30.41 -3.22
CA VAL A 182 -1.93 -31.42 -2.98
C VAL A 182 -0.52 -30.86 -3.09
N ALA A 183 -0.37 -29.59 -3.49
CA ALA A 183 0.94 -29.00 -3.71
C ALA A 183 1.64 -28.71 -2.38
N ALA A 184 2.94 -29.02 -2.32
CA ALA A 184 3.80 -28.54 -1.24
C ALA A 184 4.20 -27.08 -1.49
N PHE A 185 4.04 -26.22 -0.49
CA PHE A 185 4.38 -24.79 -0.59
C PHE A 185 5.68 -24.48 0.16
N SER A 186 6.55 -23.70 -0.47
CA SER A 186 7.78 -23.19 0.14
C SER A 186 8.10 -21.80 -0.39
N TYR A 187 8.87 -21.01 0.38
CA TYR A 187 9.27 -19.68 -0.04
C TYR A 187 10.65 -19.29 0.48
N GLY A 188 11.29 -18.31 -0.16
CA GLY A 188 12.62 -17.81 0.19
C GLY A 188 12.63 -16.86 1.39
N HIS A 189 11.76 -15.83 1.36
CA HIS A 189 11.69 -14.80 2.39
C HIS A 189 10.26 -14.57 2.88
N ASP A 190 10.13 -14.19 4.15
CA ASP A 190 8.86 -13.76 4.70
C ASP A 190 8.35 -12.51 3.96
N TYR A 191 7.06 -12.55 3.65
CA TYR A 191 6.30 -11.47 3.04
C TYR A 191 4.88 -11.54 3.60
N GLY A 192 4.21 -10.41 3.79
CA GLY A 192 2.94 -10.43 4.52
C GLY A 192 2.18 -9.11 4.50
N PRO A 193 1.09 -8.99 5.28
CA PRO A 193 0.19 -7.84 5.19
C PRO A 193 0.76 -6.56 5.80
N ARG A 194 1.86 -6.60 6.55
CA ARG A 194 2.41 -5.42 7.24
C ARG A 194 3.61 -4.84 6.50
N PHE A 195 3.67 -3.51 6.39
CA PHE A 195 4.68 -2.79 5.62
C PHE A 195 6.11 -3.16 6.04
N ASP A 196 6.40 -3.20 7.34
CA ASP A 196 7.71 -3.54 7.88
C ASP A 196 8.19 -4.92 7.38
N ARG A 197 7.29 -5.90 7.37
CA ARG A 197 7.55 -7.25 6.87
C ARG A 197 7.72 -7.28 5.36
N ARG A 198 6.90 -6.54 4.61
CA ARG A 198 7.02 -6.44 3.14
C ARG A 198 8.35 -5.82 2.74
N ALA A 199 8.68 -4.67 3.33
CA ALA A 199 9.91 -3.95 3.07
C ALA A 199 11.15 -4.79 3.41
N ALA A 200 11.11 -5.54 4.53
CA ALA A 200 12.18 -6.46 4.90
C ALA A 200 12.33 -7.61 3.87
N GLY A 201 11.23 -8.25 3.47
CA GLY A 201 11.23 -9.33 2.49
C GLY A 201 11.77 -8.90 1.13
N VAL A 202 11.33 -7.76 0.62
CA VAL A 202 11.81 -7.21 -0.66
C VAL A 202 13.29 -6.83 -0.59
N ARG A 203 13.76 -6.19 0.50
CA ARG A 203 15.19 -5.88 0.67
C ARG A 203 16.04 -7.16 0.67
N ALA A 204 15.57 -8.23 1.32
CA ALA A 204 16.24 -9.52 1.35
C ALA A 204 16.27 -10.17 -0.05
N LEU A 205 15.16 -10.11 -0.78
CA LEU A 205 15.07 -10.57 -2.17
C LEU A 205 16.08 -9.83 -3.07
N VAL A 206 16.07 -8.50 -3.08
CA VAL A 206 17.01 -7.69 -3.89
C VAL A 206 18.46 -8.09 -3.60
N ALA A 207 18.83 -8.21 -2.32
CA ALA A 207 20.17 -8.61 -1.92
C ALA A 207 20.53 -10.04 -2.37
N GLN A 208 19.58 -10.97 -2.35
CA GLN A 208 19.76 -12.33 -2.86
C GLN A 208 19.95 -12.33 -4.39
N THR A 209 19.10 -11.61 -5.13
CA THR A 209 19.17 -11.50 -6.58
C THR A 209 20.54 -10.95 -7.01
N GLU A 210 21.03 -9.89 -6.37
CA GLU A 210 22.36 -9.35 -6.67
C GLU A 210 23.47 -10.39 -6.46
N LYS A 211 23.46 -11.10 -5.32
CA LYS A 211 24.44 -12.15 -5.03
C LYS A 211 24.41 -13.25 -6.09
N LEU A 212 23.23 -13.67 -6.52
CA LEU A 212 23.06 -14.70 -7.55
C LEU A 212 23.64 -14.26 -8.90
N PHE A 213 23.35 -13.03 -9.34
CA PHE A 213 23.86 -12.51 -10.61
C PHE A 213 25.38 -12.34 -10.58
N LEU A 214 25.92 -11.73 -9.51
CA LEU A 214 27.36 -11.54 -9.36
C LEU A 214 28.10 -12.87 -9.27
N GLY A 215 27.56 -13.85 -8.54
CA GLY A 215 28.11 -15.21 -8.44
C GLY A 215 28.12 -15.95 -9.78
N ALA A 216 27.16 -15.67 -10.66
CA ALA A 216 27.10 -16.21 -12.02
C ALA A 216 27.96 -15.42 -13.04
N GLY A 217 28.73 -14.41 -12.61
CA GLY A 217 29.51 -13.55 -13.51
C GLY A 217 28.65 -12.66 -14.41
N ARG A 218 27.38 -12.41 -14.04
CA ARG A 218 26.43 -11.58 -14.77
C ARG A 218 26.31 -10.21 -14.11
N PRO A 219 26.03 -9.13 -14.88
CA PRO A 219 25.74 -7.83 -14.30
C PRO A 219 24.46 -7.91 -13.45
N ALA A 220 24.51 -7.36 -12.23
CA ALA A 220 23.33 -7.30 -11.37
C ALA A 220 22.23 -6.44 -12.02
N PRO A 221 20.94 -6.78 -11.79
CA PRO A 221 19.85 -5.91 -12.19
C PRO A 221 19.94 -4.55 -11.47
N PRO A 222 19.32 -3.49 -12.02
CA PRO A 222 19.22 -2.20 -11.33
C PRO A 222 18.66 -2.36 -9.91
N ARG A 223 19.25 -1.66 -8.95
CA ARG A 223 18.65 -1.55 -7.62
C ARG A 223 17.36 -0.74 -7.72
N PRO A 224 16.27 -1.17 -7.06
CA PRO A 224 15.08 -0.35 -6.95
C PRO A 224 15.42 1.00 -6.32
N ASN A 225 14.90 2.07 -6.92
CA ASN A 225 14.97 3.43 -6.41
C ASN A 225 13.56 4.01 -6.41
N ARG A 226 12.82 3.70 -5.34
CA ARG A 226 11.41 4.04 -5.17
C ARG A 226 11.28 5.49 -4.75
N VAL A 227 10.60 6.30 -5.57
CA VAL A 227 10.32 7.69 -5.23
C VAL A 227 9.37 7.73 -4.02
N PRO A 228 9.65 8.54 -2.99
CA PRO A 228 8.75 8.69 -1.84
C PRO A 228 7.33 9.03 -2.29
N PHE A 229 6.34 8.59 -1.51
CA PHE A 229 4.97 8.98 -1.77
C PHE A 229 4.84 10.50 -1.76
N PRO A 230 4.17 11.09 -2.78
CA PRO A 230 4.15 12.53 -2.93
C PRO A 230 3.23 13.15 -1.87
N ARG A 231 3.71 14.19 -1.18
CA ARG A 231 3.00 14.80 -0.04
C ARG A 231 2.33 16.11 -0.39
N ALA A 232 2.84 16.86 -1.37
CA ALA A 232 2.31 18.15 -1.79
C ALA A 232 2.01 18.15 -3.30
N VAL A 233 0.93 17.46 -3.68
CA VAL A 233 0.44 17.45 -5.06
C VAL A 233 -0.76 18.39 -5.20
N PRO A 234 -0.78 19.29 -6.21
CA PRO A 234 -1.98 20.06 -6.52
C PRO A 234 -3.16 19.14 -6.81
N ALA A 235 -4.28 19.38 -6.15
CA ALA A 235 -5.49 18.59 -6.35
C ALA A 235 -5.95 18.68 -7.82
N ALA A 236 -6.30 17.54 -8.38
CA ALA A 236 -6.90 17.45 -9.71
C ALA A 236 -8.23 18.23 -9.73
N ALA A 237 -8.55 18.81 -10.89
CA ALA A 237 -9.82 19.52 -11.04
C ALA A 237 -11.00 18.61 -10.67
N PRO A 238 -12.02 19.14 -9.95
CA PRO A 238 -13.20 18.37 -9.62
C PRO A 238 -13.93 17.97 -10.90
N GLU A 239 -14.44 16.75 -10.93
CA GLU A 239 -15.14 16.17 -12.06
C GLU A 239 -16.59 15.92 -11.66
N ARG A 240 -17.55 16.40 -12.46
CA ARG A 240 -18.98 16.13 -12.19
C ARG A 240 -19.28 14.67 -12.46
N ASP A 241 -20.14 14.05 -11.64
CA ASP A 241 -20.46 12.62 -11.75
C ASP A 241 -20.98 12.22 -13.14
N ALA A 242 -21.82 13.05 -13.77
CA ALA A 242 -22.29 12.77 -15.13
C ALA A 242 -21.17 12.80 -16.19
N ALA A 243 -20.10 13.59 -15.97
CA ALA A 243 -18.92 13.60 -16.83
C ALA A 243 -18.05 12.36 -16.57
N LEU A 244 -17.85 12.03 -15.29
CA LEU A 244 -17.16 10.81 -14.88
C LEU A 244 -17.84 9.57 -15.49
N GLY A 245 -19.17 9.48 -15.42
CA GLY A 245 -19.93 8.36 -15.98
C GLY A 245 -19.77 8.19 -17.50
N ARG A 246 -19.64 9.30 -18.25
CA ARG A 246 -19.34 9.23 -19.70
C ARG A 246 -17.92 8.72 -19.93
N ARG A 247 -16.94 9.24 -19.19
CA ARG A 247 -15.54 8.80 -19.28
C ARG A 247 -15.39 7.31 -18.94
N LEU A 248 -16.10 6.82 -17.92
CA LEU A 248 -16.11 5.40 -17.58
C LEU A 248 -16.71 4.56 -18.71
N ALA A 249 -17.83 4.99 -19.31
CA ALA A 249 -18.44 4.27 -20.42
C ALA A 249 -17.56 4.25 -21.68
N GLU A 250 -16.79 5.32 -21.92
CA GLU A 250 -15.78 5.37 -22.99
C GLU A 250 -14.63 4.40 -22.74
N GLN A 251 -14.17 4.29 -21.48
CA GLN A 251 -13.03 3.45 -21.11
C GLN A 251 -13.38 1.96 -21.00
N PHE A 252 -14.49 1.62 -20.35
CA PHE A 252 -14.89 0.24 -20.03
C PHE A 252 -15.95 -0.31 -20.99
N GLY A 253 -16.48 0.52 -21.88
CA GLY A 253 -17.65 0.21 -22.69
C GLY A 253 -18.98 0.38 -21.93
N PRO A 254 -20.11 0.44 -22.63
CA PRO A 254 -21.42 0.71 -22.03
C PRO A 254 -21.85 -0.37 -21.03
N GLU A 255 -21.56 -1.65 -21.30
CA GLU A 255 -21.84 -2.79 -20.42
C GLU A 255 -20.80 -2.94 -19.28
N GLY A 256 -19.68 -2.22 -19.39
CA GLY A 256 -18.60 -2.22 -18.40
C GLY A 256 -18.82 -1.26 -17.25
N VAL A 257 -19.96 -0.56 -17.21
CA VAL A 257 -20.32 0.39 -16.13
C VAL A 257 -21.67 0.01 -15.54
N HIS A 258 -21.67 -0.33 -14.26
CA HIS A 258 -22.87 -0.62 -13.48
C HIS A 258 -23.37 0.65 -12.79
N ARG A 259 -24.58 1.10 -13.16
CA ARG A 259 -25.29 2.21 -12.50
C ARG A 259 -26.43 1.64 -11.67
N PHE A 260 -26.60 2.20 -10.47
CA PHE A 260 -27.65 1.78 -9.55
C PHE A 260 -28.92 2.60 -9.78
N ASP A 261 -30.06 1.97 -9.56
CA ASP A 261 -31.34 2.67 -9.56
C ASP A 261 -31.42 3.68 -8.40
N ALA A 262 -32.04 4.83 -8.64
CA ALA A 262 -32.13 5.90 -7.66
C ALA A 262 -32.93 5.47 -6.41
N ASP A 263 -33.96 4.64 -6.58
CA ASP A 263 -34.79 4.15 -5.47
C ASP A 263 -34.02 3.14 -4.61
N ASP A 264 -33.24 2.25 -5.25
CA ASP A 264 -32.39 1.28 -4.55
C ASP A 264 -31.32 1.97 -3.69
N VAL A 265 -30.71 3.03 -4.22
CA VAL A 265 -29.70 3.84 -3.53
C VAL A 265 -30.33 4.66 -2.41
N ALA A 266 -31.51 5.26 -2.63
CA ALA A 266 -32.22 6.05 -1.63
C ALA A 266 -32.63 5.23 -0.40
N ALA A 267 -32.87 3.92 -0.57
CA ALA A 267 -33.18 3.00 0.51
C ALA A 267 -31.98 2.66 1.42
N ARG A 268 -30.76 3.12 1.10
CA ARG A 268 -29.53 2.85 1.85
C ARG A 268 -29.08 4.06 2.68
N PRO A 269 -28.36 3.88 3.80
CA PRO A 269 -27.84 4.97 4.62
C PRO A 269 -26.62 5.69 4.00
N LEU A 270 -26.46 5.65 2.68
CA LEU A 270 -25.34 6.28 1.97
C LEU A 270 -25.38 7.81 2.09
N PRO A 271 -24.22 8.48 2.25
CA PRO A 271 -24.11 9.94 2.15
C PRO A 271 -24.54 10.43 0.77
N GLU A 272 -25.13 11.62 0.70
CA GLU A 272 -25.72 12.17 -0.54
C GLU A 272 -24.73 12.21 -1.71
N ALA A 273 -23.47 12.60 -1.46
CA ALA A 273 -22.44 12.60 -2.49
C ALA A 273 -22.20 11.20 -3.09
N ALA A 274 -22.12 10.16 -2.24
CA ALA A 274 -21.96 8.79 -2.71
C ALA A 274 -23.19 8.30 -3.50
N ARG A 275 -24.40 8.69 -3.08
CA ARG A 275 -25.63 8.37 -3.81
C ARG A 275 -25.62 8.93 -5.23
N GLN A 276 -25.27 10.21 -5.36
CA GLN A 276 -25.19 10.89 -6.66
C GLN A 276 -24.15 10.22 -7.56
N THR A 277 -22.98 9.89 -7.02
CA THR A 277 -21.94 9.19 -7.78
C THR A 277 -22.41 7.81 -8.26
N LEU A 278 -23.09 7.01 -7.43
CA LEU A 278 -23.60 5.68 -7.84
C LEU A 278 -24.65 5.74 -8.95
N VAL A 279 -25.52 6.76 -8.93
CA VAL A 279 -26.58 6.94 -9.94
C VAL A 279 -26.02 7.52 -11.25
N TRP A 280 -25.25 8.60 -11.16
CA TRP A 280 -24.82 9.36 -12.35
C TRP A 280 -23.52 8.83 -12.97
N ALA A 281 -22.51 8.54 -12.15
CA ALA A 281 -21.25 8.00 -12.63
C ALA A 281 -21.34 6.47 -12.82
N GLY A 282 -21.83 5.76 -11.80
CA GLY A 282 -21.78 4.31 -11.71
C GLY A 282 -20.40 3.80 -11.28
N LEU A 283 -20.27 2.47 -11.21
CA LEU A 283 -19.03 1.77 -10.90
C LEU A 283 -18.56 0.97 -12.14
N PRO A 284 -17.24 0.82 -12.38
CA PRO A 284 -16.77 -0.19 -13.31
C PRO A 284 -17.26 -1.58 -12.90
N SER A 285 -17.81 -2.35 -13.82
CA SER A 285 -18.29 -3.72 -13.54
C SER A 285 -17.15 -4.61 -13.02
N ALA A 286 -15.95 -4.43 -13.56
CA ALA A 286 -14.73 -5.02 -13.04
C ALA A 286 -13.48 -4.21 -13.45
N VAL A 287 -12.48 -4.21 -12.59
CA VAL A 287 -11.08 -3.86 -12.87
C VAL A 287 -10.24 -5.08 -12.49
N GLU A 288 -9.54 -5.67 -13.46
CA GLU A 288 -8.82 -6.95 -13.31
C GLU A 288 -7.93 -6.96 -12.05
N ASP A 289 -8.14 -7.93 -11.16
CA ASP A 289 -7.45 -8.13 -9.87
C ASP A 289 -7.66 -7.03 -8.80
N PHE A 290 -8.46 -5.99 -9.05
CA PHE A 290 -8.61 -4.83 -8.14
C PHE A 290 -10.04 -4.45 -7.77
N PHE A 291 -11.02 -4.77 -8.62
CA PHE A 291 -12.42 -4.49 -8.28
C PHE A 291 -13.39 -5.36 -9.08
N ARG A 292 -14.47 -5.76 -8.45
CA ARG A 292 -15.66 -6.33 -9.08
C ARG A 292 -16.90 -5.86 -8.32
N VAL A 293 -17.86 -5.31 -9.03
CA VAL A 293 -19.10 -4.80 -8.44
C VAL A 293 -19.94 -5.92 -7.82
N ALA A 294 -20.54 -5.65 -6.67
CA ALA A 294 -21.52 -6.54 -6.05
C ALA A 294 -22.89 -6.44 -6.77
N PRO A 295 -23.72 -7.49 -6.77
CA PRO A 295 -25.03 -7.49 -7.43
C PRO A 295 -26.08 -6.58 -6.76
N GLY A 296 -25.72 -5.83 -5.71
CA GLY A 296 -26.57 -4.90 -4.98
C GLY A 296 -25.77 -4.15 -3.91
N LEU A 297 -26.46 -3.47 -3.00
CA LEU A 297 -25.85 -2.64 -1.94
C LEU A 297 -26.22 -3.14 -0.52
N PRO A 298 -25.96 -4.42 -0.17
CA PRO A 298 -26.16 -4.86 1.21
C PRO A 298 -25.20 -4.12 2.16
N ASP A 299 -25.52 -4.05 3.44
CA ASP A 299 -24.49 -3.72 4.42
C ASP A 299 -23.47 -4.87 4.53
N VAL A 300 -22.26 -4.55 4.98
CA VAL A 300 -21.15 -5.52 5.06
C VAL A 300 -21.49 -6.68 5.98
N THR A 301 -22.21 -6.46 7.08
CA THR A 301 -22.55 -7.53 8.04
C THR A 301 -23.54 -8.53 7.48
N THR A 302 -24.55 -8.05 6.74
CA THR A 302 -25.51 -8.88 6.03
C THR A 302 -24.80 -9.73 4.97
N HIS A 303 -23.84 -9.14 4.24
CA HIS A 303 -23.05 -9.89 3.26
C HIS A 303 -22.17 -10.97 3.91
N LEU A 304 -21.49 -10.65 5.02
CA LEU A 304 -20.68 -11.60 5.77
C LEU A 304 -21.53 -12.75 6.34
N ALA A 305 -22.73 -12.46 6.86
CA ALA A 305 -23.64 -13.49 7.33
C ALA A 305 -24.08 -14.43 6.18
N ALA A 306 -24.40 -13.87 5.02
CA ALA A 306 -24.84 -14.64 3.85
C ALA A 306 -23.73 -15.54 3.26
N THR A 307 -22.46 -15.16 3.42
CA THR A 307 -21.29 -15.90 2.89
C THR A 307 -20.59 -16.77 3.94
N GLY A 308 -21.15 -16.89 5.15
CA GLY A 308 -20.56 -17.67 6.25
C GLY A 308 -19.29 -17.05 6.85
N GLY A 309 -19.08 -15.74 6.64
CA GLY A 309 -18.02 -14.93 7.27
C GLY A 309 -18.41 -14.34 8.61
N GLY A 310 -19.70 -14.24 8.91
CA GLY A 310 -20.21 -13.48 10.07
C GLY A 310 -19.66 -13.89 11.44
N GLU A 311 -19.38 -15.18 11.67
CA GLU A 311 -18.85 -15.69 12.94
C GLU A 311 -17.31 -15.58 13.07
N ARG A 312 -16.60 -15.38 11.95
CA ARG A 312 -15.13 -15.21 11.94
C ARG A 312 -14.71 -13.82 12.45
N VAL A 313 -15.54 -12.82 12.16
CA VAL A 313 -15.27 -11.42 12.52
C VAL A 313 -15.64 -11.16 13.99
N PRO A 314 -14.75 -10.54 14.80
CA PRO A 314 -15.06 -10.18 16.17
C PRO A 314 -16.32 -9.31 16.30
N GLU A 315 -17.12 -9.52 17.35
CA GLU A 315 -18.39 -8.82 17.54
C GLU A 315 -18.27 -7.29 17.50
N GLN A 316 -17.24 -6.73 18.11
CA GLN A 316 -16.99 -5.29 18.10
C GLN A 316 -16.72 -4.75 16.68
N ALA A 317 -15.95 -5.49 15.87
CA ALA A 317 -15.70 -5.12 14.49
C ALA A 317 -16.99 -5.24 13.66
N ARG A 318 -17.75 -6.31 13.85
CA ARG A 318 -19.05 -6.52 13.20
C ARG A 318 -20.04 -5.38 13.51
N ALA A 319 -20.07 -4.87 14.74
CA ALA A 319 -20.92 -3.73 15.09
C ALA A 319 -20.59 -2.47 14.29
N LEU A 320 -19.29 -2.17 14.10
CA LEU A 320 -18.85 -1.04 13.26
C LEU A 320 -19.20 -1.28 11.78
N LEU A 321 -18.99 -2.49 11.28
CA LEU A 321 -19.24 -2.86 9.88
C LEU A 321 -20.73 -2.81 9.50
N ALA A 322 -21.66 -2.80 10.46
CA ALA A 322 -23.08 -2.60 10.18
C ALA A 322 -23.36 -1.21 9.58
N GLU A 323 -22.47 -0.24 9.81
CA GLU A 323 -22.54 1.10 9.24
C GLU A 323 -21.83 1.22 7.88
N TYR A 324 -21.48 0.10 7.23
CA TYR A 324 -20.76 0.09 5.96
C TYR A 324 -21.62 -0.54 4.86
N VAL A 325 -21.76 0.15 3.73
CA VAL A 325 -22.51 -0.35 2.56
C VAL A 325 -21.53 -0.92 1.54
N LEU A 326 -21.72 -2.18 1.16
CA LEU A 326 -20.89 -2.92 0.22
C LEU A 326 -21.06 -2.40 -1.20
N LEU A 327 -19.95 -2.17 -1.90
CA LEU A 327 -19.89 -1.84 -3.32
C LEU A 327 -19.47 -3.03 -4.18
N GLY A 328 -18.58 -3.89 -3.65
CA GLY A 328 -17.92 -4.93 -4.43
C GLY A 328 -16.79 -5.60 -3.66
N SER A 329 -15.89 -6.27 -4.38
CA SER A 329 -14.66 -6.83 -3.81
C SER A 329 -13.46 -6.59 -4.70
N ASP A 330 -12.25 -6.62 -4.14
CA ASP A 330 -10.99 -6.61 -4.89
C ASP A 330 -10.44 -8.02 -5.17
N GLY A 331 -11.30 -9.04 -5.02
CA GLY A 331 -10.95 -10.45 -5.15
C GLY A 331 -10.87 -11.19 -3.81
N HIS A 332 -10.69 -10.48 -2.70
CA HIS A 332 -10.80 -11.05 -1.36
C HIS A 332 -11.44 -10.07 -0.37
N ALA A 333 -10.93 -8.84 -0.28
CA ALA A 333 -11.47 -7.83 0.61
C ALA A 333 -12.78 -7.24 0.06
N LEU A 334 -13.69 -6.91 0.96
CA LEU A 334 -14.96 -6.28 0.68
C LEU A 334 -14.78 -4.76 0.57
N ILE A 335 -15.05 -4.19 -0.60
CA ILE A 335 -14.95 -2.75 -0.81
C ILE A 335 -16.28 -2.10 -0.41
N ALA A 336 -16.24 -1.17 0.54
CA ALA A 336 -17.43 -0.58 1.12
C ALA A 336 -17.28 0.93 1.41
N VAL A 337 -18.41 1.63 1.46
CA VAL A 337 -18.52 3.02 1.91
C VAL A 337 -18.89 3.06 3.38
N GLN A 338 -18.12 3.78 4.17
CA GLN A 338 -18.43 4.10 5.56
C GLN A 338 -19.62 5.07 5.60
N CYS A 339 -20.75 4.65 6.16
CA CYS A 339 -21.98 5.45 6.24
C CYS A 339 -22.23 6.05 7.62
N GLY A 340 -21.61 5.48 8.67
CA GLY A 340 -21.67 5.99 10.04
C GLY A 340 -20.29 6.33 10.61
N ASP A 341 -20.26 7.03 11.73
CA ASP A 341 -19.04 7.53 12.38
C ASP A 341 -18.63 6.70 13.61
N GLY A 342 -19.14 5.46 13.72
CA GLY A 342 -18.89 4.58 14.85
C GLY A 342 -19.54 5.05 16.15
N GLY A 343 -20.61 5.85 16.07
CA GLY A 343 -21.32 6.40 17.21
C GLY A 343 -20.63 7.59 17.89
N THR A 344 -19.63 8.20 17.24
CA THR A 344 -18.90 9.35 17.77
C THR A 344 -19.70 10.66 17.69
N SER A 345 -20.76 10.69 16.88
CA SER A 345 -21.59 11.89 16.61
C SER A 345 -20.79 13.08 16.06
N THR A 346 -19.64 12.81 15.44
CA THR A 346 -18.76 13.81 14.82
C THR A 346 -18.93 13.87 13.29
N GLY A 347 -19.56 12.86 12.70
CA GLY A 347 -19.57 12.65 11.25
C GLY A 347 -18.19 12.29 10.68
N SER A 348 -17.18 12.05 11.52
CA SER A 348 -15.82 11.79 11.09
C SER A 348 -15.74 10.50 10.29
N GLY A 349 -15.21 10.60 9.07
CA GLY A 349 -14.98 9.45 8.18
C GLY A 349 -16.18 9.01 7.34
N VAL A 350 -17.36 9.58 7.55
CA VAL A 350 -18.54 9.29 6.71
C VAL A 350 -18.24 9.64 5.25
N GLY A 351 -18.53 8.70 4.34
CA GLY A 351 -18.26 8.79 2.90
C GLY A 351 -16.94 8.16 2.44
N ARG A 352 -16.03 7.83 3.37
CA ARG A 352 -14.76 7.18 3.04
C ARG A 352 -14.96 5.77 2.50
N VAL A 353 -14.05 5.35 1.62
CA VAL A 353 -14.04 4.02 1.02
C VAL A 353 -12.98 3.15 1.70
N TRP A 354 -13.36 1.93 2.03
CA TRP A 354 -12.54 0.97 2.78
C TRP A 354 -12.57 -0.42 2.14
N ALA A 355 -11.45 -1.14 2.21
CA ALA A 355 -11.35 -2.56 1.89
C ALA A 355 -11.34 -3.32 3.21
N VAL A 356 -12.39 -4.08 3.45
CA VAL A 356 -12.62 -4.82 4.70
C VAL A 356 -12.25 -6.27 4.48
N ASP A 357 -11.31 -6.75 5.29
CA ASP A 357 -10.95 -8.16 5.36
C ASP A 357 -12.14 -8.98 5.89
N PRO A 358 -12.66 -9.96 5.13
CA PRO A 358 -13.83 -10.71 5.53
C PRO A 358 -13.58 -11.74 6.65
N ASP A 359 -12.32 -12.05 6.96
CA ASP A 359 -11.94 -13.05 7.96
C ASP A 359 -11.76 -12.42 9.35
N ASN A 360 -11.28 -11.18 9.43
CA ASN A 360 -11.00 -10.52 10.72
C ASN A 360 -11.67 -9.14 10.88
N GLY A 361 -12.28 -8.58 9.83
CA GLY A 361 -12.96 -7.29 9.85
C GLY A 361 -12.02 -6.08 9.88
N SER A 362 -10.71 -6.26 9.72
CA SER A 362 -9.77 -5.16 9.60
C SER A 362 -9.96 -4.41 8.28
N GLY A 363 -9.71 -3.10 8.29
CA GLY A 363 -9.90 -2.24 7.13
C GLY A 363 -8.59 -1.67 6.61
N ARG A 364 -8.43 -1.61 5.29
CA ARG A 364 -7.47 -0.71 4.62
C ARG A 364 -8.22 0.45 4.02
N TYR A 365 -7.74 1.66 4.30
CA TYR A 365 -8.31 2.87 3.72
C TYR A 365 -8.00 2.95 2.23
N LEU A 366 -9.01 3.31 1.40
CA LEU A 366 -8.84 3.55 -0.03
C LEU A 366 -8.86 5.04 -0.31
N ASN A 367 -10.00 5.70 -0.09
CA ASN A 367 -10.20 7.07 -0.55
C ASN A 367 -11.12 7.86 0.37
N ALA A 368 -10.98 9.19 0.30
CA ALA A 368 -11.76 10.14 1.08
C ALA A 368 -13.24 10.10 0.70
N ASP A 369 -13.53 9.78 -0.56
CA ASP A 369 -14.88 9.70 -1.12
C ASP A 369 -14.95 8.73 -2.31
N LEU A 370 -16.19 8.43 -2.71
CA LEU A 370 -16.50 7.47 -3.77
C LEU A 370 -16.06 7.95 -5.16
N SER A 371 -16.18 9.24 -5.46
CA SER A 371 -15.78 9.78 -6.77
C SER A 371 -14.27 9.65 -6.95
N SER A 372 -13.49 10.01 -5.93
CA SER A 372 -12.04 9.83 -5.88
C SER A 372 -11.63 8.37 -6.04
N TYR A 373 -12.34 7.43 -5.41
CA TYR A 373 -12.10 5.99 -5.58
C TYR A 373 -12.29 5.53 -7.03
N ILE A 374 -13.41 5.88 -7.66
CA ILE A 374 -13.71 5.47 -9.03
C ILE A 374 -12.73 6.09 -10.03
N ARG A 375 -12.34 7.35 -9.82
CA ARG A 375 -11.33 8.02 -10.64
C ARG A 375 -9.97 7.33 -10.52
N SER A 376 -9.58 6.90 -9.31
CA SER A 376 -8.35 6.16 -9.04
C SER A 376 -8.37 4.76 -9.67
N LEU A 377 -9.50 4.04 -9.61
CA LEU A 377 -9.68 2.76 -10.31
C LEU A 377 -9.56 2.90 -11.83
N ALA A 378 -10.22 3.90 -12.42
CA ALA A 378 -10.14 4.19 -13.84
C ALA A 378 -8.70 4.52 -14.26
N LEU A 379 -7.99 5.29 -13.45
CA LEU A 379 -6.58 5.61 -13.66
C LEU A 379 -5.71 4.34 -13.63
N LEU A 380 -5.87 3.49 -12.62
CA LEU A 380 -5.15 2.22 -12.50
C LEU A 380 -5.36 1.33 -13.74
N ALA A 381 -6.62 1.18 -14.16
CA ALA A 381 -7.01 0.38 -15.32
C ALA A 381 -6.37 0.88 -16.61
N ALA A 382 -6.16 2.20 -16.74
CA ALA A 382 -5.51 2.80 -17.90
C ALA A 382 -3.97 2.68 -17.85
N ARG A 383 -3.36 2.83 -16.67
CA ARG A 383 -1.90 2.91 -16.50
C ARG A 383 -1.22 1.54 -16.40
N ARG A 384 -1.83 0.57 -15.72
CA ARG A 384 -1.19 -0.74 -15.46
C ARG A 384 -0.82 -1.50 -16.74
N PRO A 385 -1.68 -1.61 -17.77
CA PRO A 385 -1.31 -2.32 -19.00
C PRO A 385 -0.10 -1.72 -19.73
N ALA A 386 0.11 -0.41 -19.60
CA ALA A 386 1.21 0.32 -20.25
C ALA A 386 2.57 0.04 -19.60
N LEU A 387 2.62 -0.58 -18.42
CA LEU A 387 3.86 -0.99 -17.77
C LEU A 387 4.50 -2.23 -18.44
N ARG A 388 3.72 -3.01 -19.20
CA ARG A 388 4.18 -4.28 -19.76
C ARG A 388 5.30 -4.06 -20.77
N GLY A 389 6.42 -4.75 -20.54
CA GLY A 389 7.59 -4.73 -21.42
C GLY A 389 8.48 -3.49 -21.27
N LEU A 390 8.17 -2.57 -20.35
CA LEU A 390 9.07 -1.49 -20.00
C LEU A 390 10.31 -2.03 -19.27
N ASP A 391 11.46 -1.41 -19.52
CA ASP A 391 12.66 -1.64 -18.70
C ASP A 391 12.48 -1.02 -17.29
N PRO A 392 13.32 -1.38 -16.31
CA PRO A 392 13.14 -0.96 -14.93
C PRO A 392 13.09 0.57 -14.70
N TYR A 393 13.81 1.37 -15.49
CA TYR A 393 13.85 2.83 -15.32
C TYR A 393 12.62 3.49 -15.97
N ALA A 394 12.22 3.00 -17.14
CA ALA A 394 10.99 3.45 -17.79
C ALA A 394 9.75 3.10 -16.95
N ALA A 395 9.72 1.88 -16.38
CA ALA A 395 8.69 1.47 -15.43
C ALA A 395 8.72 2.35 -14.17
N GLY A 396 9.89 2.63 -13.60
CA GLY A 396 10.00 3.51 -12.43
C GLY A 396 9.44 4.91 -12.67
N THR A 397 9.72 5.49 -13.85
CA THR A 397 9.14 6.77 -14.26
C THR A 397 7.62 6.71 -14.38
N ALA A 398 7.08 5.62 -14.95
CA ALA A 398 5.64 5.44 -15.11
C ALA A 398 4.91 5.23 -13.76
N VAL A 399 5.54 4.52 -12.81
CA VAL A 399 5.00 4.33 -11.46
C VAL A 399 5.03 5.65 -10.68
N ASP A 400 6.09 6.46 -10.78
CA ASP A 400 6.13 7.81 -10.19
C ASP A 400 5.01 8.72 -10.75
N ALA A 401 4.76 8.65 -12.06
CA ALA A 401 3.66 9.39 -12.67
C ALA A 401 2.30 8.93 -12.10
N LEU A 402 2.06 7.62 -12.03
CA LEU A 402 0.83 7.04 -11.47
C LEU A 402 0.60 7.47 -10.01
N GLN A 403 1.62 7.41 -9.14
CA GLN A 403 1.46 7.81 -7.74
C GLN A 403 1.16 9.32 -7.60
N ARG A 404 1.75 10.18 -8.44
CA ARG A 404 1.42 11.62 -8.45
C ARG A 404 -0.02 11.85 -8.90
N GLU A 405 -0.46 11.14 -9.93
CA GLU A 405 -1.85 11.24 -10.41
C GLU A 405 -2.85 10.74 -9.35
N LEU A 406 -2.54 9.65 -8.64
CA LEU A 406 -3.35 9.16 -7.51
C LEU A 406 -3.43 10.19 -6.37
N ALA A 407 -2.29 10.80 -5.99
CA ALA A 407 -2.26 11.83 -4.96
C ALA A 407 -2.99 13.12 -5.37
N ALA A 408 -3.00 13.45 -6.67
CA ALA A 408 -3.79 14.56 -7.19
C ALA A 408 -5.29 14.28 -7.09
N LEU A 409 -5.72 13.03 -7.29
CA LEU A 409 -7.12 12.64 -7.10
C LEU A 409 -7.51 12.65 -5.63
N ASP A 410 -6.63 12.15 -4.76
CA ASP A 410 -6.83 12.12 -3.32
C ASP A 410 -5.47 12.00 -2.59
N GLY A 411 -5.02 13.08 -1.97
CA GLY A 411 -3.73 13.12 -1.27
C GLY A 411 -3.70 12.24 -0.01
N THR A 412 -4.85 11.83 0.51
CA THR A 412 -4.92 11.04 1.75
C THR A 412 -4.53 9.57 1.54
N VAL A 413 -4.53 9.08 0.30
CA VAL A 413 -4.25 7.67 -0.02
C VAL A 413 -2.82 7.24 0.34
N PHE A 414 -1.89 8.18 0.45
CA PHE A 414 -0.51 7.94 0.88
C PHE A 414 -0.20 8.48 2.29
N GLY A 415 -1.22 8.76 3.09
CA GLY A 415 -1.06 9.17 4.49
C GLY A 415 -0.43 8.08 5.37
N ASP A 416 -0.64 6.82 5.01
CA ASP A 416 -0.14 5.62 5.70
C ASP A 416 0.31 4.58 4.66
N PRO A 417 1.51 3.95 4.80
CA PRO A 417 1.97 2.90 3.90
C PRO A 417 1.12 1.60 3.94
N GLU A 418 0.19 1.48 4.88
CA GLU A 418 -0.79 0.39 4.94
C GLU A 418 -2.08 0.67 4.17
N ASN A 419 -2.27 1.91 3.68
CA ASN A 419 -3.40 2.24 2.83
C ASN A 419 -3.39 1.40 1.55
N TRP A 420 -4.57 1.11 1.01
CA TRP A 420 -4.73 0.17 -0.10
C TRP A 420 -3.94 0.61 -1.34
N TRP A 421 -4.02 1.89 -1.73
CA TRP A 421 -3.27 2.42 -2.88
C TRP A 421 -1.77 2.50 -2.63
N ALA A 422 -1.34 2.77 -1.40
CA ALA A 422 0.06 2.73 -1.01
C ALA A 422 0.65 1.33 -1.21
N VAL A 423 -0.09 0.29 -0.82
CA VAL A 423 0.27 -1.12 -1.01
C VAL A 423 0.29 -1.52 -2.49
N VAL A 424 -0.66 -1.05 -3.31
CA VAL A 424 -0.65 -1.31 -4.76
C VAL A 424 0.57 -0.66 -5.43
N VAL A 425 0.84 0.61 -5.15
CA VAL A 425 1.99 1.33 -5.72
C VAL A 425 3.31 0.73 -5.26
N GLU A 426 3.42 0.31 -4.00
CA GLU A 426 4.57 -0.44 -3.49
C GLU A 426 4.86 -1.69 -4.32
N GLN A 427 3.85 -2.54 -4.51
CA GLN A 427 4.02 -3.76 -5.30
C GLN A 427 4.38 -3.47 -6.76
N MET A 428 3.95 -2.33 -7.33
CA MET A 428 4.40 -1.88 -8.65
C MET A 428 5.87 -1.47 -8.65
N TRP A 429 6.33 -0.76 -7.62
CA TRP A 429 7.75 -0.46 -7.43
C TRP A 429 8.60 -1.71 -7.27
N ASP A 430 8.04 -2.77 -6.68
CA ASP A 430 8.72 -4.05 -6.52
C ASP A 430 8.64 -4.95 -7.77
N ALA A 431 8.01 -4.46 -8.85
CA ALA A 431 7.73 -5.19 -10.10
C ALA A 431 6.91 -6.48 -9.89
N LEU A 432 6.00 -6.48 -8.91
CA LEU A 432 5.08 -7.57 -8.61
C LEU A 432 3.71 -7.42 -9.30
N LEU A 433 3.33 -6.21 -9.74
CA LEU A 433 2.01 -5.90 -10.33
C LEU A 433 2.05 -5.37 -11.75
#